data_AF-A0A662A7X3-F1
#
_entry.id   AF-A0A662A7X3-F1
#
_cell.length_a   1.000
_cell.length_b   1.000
_cell.length_c   1.000
_cell.angle_alpha   90.00
_cell.angle_beta   90.00
_cell.angle_gamma   90.00
#
_symmetry.space_group_name_H-M   'P 1'
#
loop_
_entity.id
_entity.type
_entity.pdbx_description
1 polymer ?
#
loop_
_entity_poly.entity_id
_entity_poly.type
_entity_poly.pdbx_seq_one_letter_code
_entity_poly.pdbx_strand_id
1 'polypeptide(L)'
;MNLKITTKKYNIGLSIKISKMNKTKTTLVDLILYSLLLVATPFIMLQNYLQLSIAFFSRANFHLGNISIPYILLIALAIILFLFFKFRKLLNKKRILSLSFIILLVFAGHSVSDFYLNMKFYDLQQNWHYIAYGIFSFLMYRYCKTKNTLPNKIILRTLLVAVSLSTFDELFQLFLSSRTFDISDISKDLWGAIIGIVFVFFVIENPVVLKNKSQIQFDKLKNYPKNTFSVIFYSLILSFIFLICSSLLSEIKYSIIAILITIFVFSTIFFIIHFLQYKTFRRLFTFFFIIATITQAIFFIKYKDKNIVYNSNGITVYKGIVIPYFDILIKPSGCFRLVDKKQIFNKTDIFTIFDYSSDIILIGRGVHGRGGEGLPAPYEVQFLFNPKSKKMVQVINLKNKQACAEYNKLKAEGKNVVFIIHNTD
;
A
#
# COMPACT_ATOMS: atom_id res chain seq x y z
N MET A 1 45.69 -23.51 -17.79
CA MET A 1 44.69 -24.57 -17.52
C MET A 1 43.31 -24.04 -17.95
N ASN A 2 42.88 -24.37 -19.17
CA ASN A 2 41.62 -23.88 -19.76
C ASN A 2 40.43 -24.70 -19.23
N LEU A 3 39.75 -24.18 -18.21
CA LEU A 3 38.49 -24.75 -17.72
C LEU A 3 37.37 -24.50 -18.74
N LYS A 4 37.15 -25.49 -19.61
CA LYS A 4 35.96 -25.59 -20.48
C LYS A 4 34.74 -25.80 -19.58
N ILE A 5 34.05 -24.71 -19.22
CA ILE A 5 32.75 -24.79 -18.55
C ILE A 5 31.72 -25.24 -19.59
N THR A 6 31.49 -26.55 -19.68
CA THR A 6 30.37 -27.12 -20.44
C THR A 6 29.07 -26.81 -19.71
N THR A 7 28.42 -25.71 -20.07
CA THR A 7 27.04 -25.45 -19.64
C THR A 7 26.11 -26.44 -20.32
N LYS A 8 25.69 -27.48 -19.59
CA LYS A 8 24.63 -28.41 -20.00
C LYS A 8 23.34 -27.60 -20.19
N LYS A 9 22.98 -27.34 -21.45
CA LYS A 9 21.72 -26.69 -21.84
C LYS A 9 20.59 -27.70 -21.57
N TYR A 10 19.96 -27.62 -20.40
CA TYR A 10 18.66 -28.28 -20.19
C TYR A 10 17.62 -27.55 -21.05
N ASN A 11 17.53 -27.95 -22.33
CA ASN A 11 16.38 -27.69 -23.17
C ASN A 11 15.21 -28.49 -22.59
N ILE A 12 14.50 -27.93 -21.61
CA ILE A 12 13.13 -28.35 -21.32
C ILE A 12 12.29 -27.81 -22.48
N GLY A 13 12.36 -28.54 -23.59
CA GLY A 13 11.62 -28.29 -24.81
C GLY A 13 10.14 -28.57 -24.57
N LEU A 14 9.42 -27.57 -24.08
CA LEU A 14 8.03 -27.39 -24.51
C LEU A 14 8.08 -26.74 -25.92
N SER A 15 8.66 -27.45 -26.89
CA SER A 15 8.64 -27.03 -28.30
C SER A 15 7.28 -27.40 -28.89
N ILE A 16 6.24 -26.74 -28.40
CA ILE A 16 4.98 -26.73 -29.11
C ILE A 16 5.23 -25.87 -30.37
N LYS A 17 5.41 -26.54 -31.52
CA LYS A 17 5.44 -25.98 -32.88
C LYS A 17 4.05 -25.42 -33.23
N ILE A 18 3.56 -24.44 -32.46
CA ILE A 18 2.42 -23.62 -32.87
C ILE A 18 2.95 -22.59 -33.86
N SER A 19 2.31 -22.51 -35.03
CA SER A 19 2.61 -21.54 -36.08
C SER A 19 2.74 -20.12 -35.49
N LYS A 20 3.88 -19.47 -35.78
CA LYS A 20 4.25 -18.17 -35.20
C LYS A 20 3.23 -17.06 -35.49
N MET A 21 2.40 -17.18 -36.53
CA MET A 21 1.45 -16.14 -36.94
C MET A 21 0.15 -16.09 -36.12
N ASN A 22 -0.33 -17.20 -35.54
CA ASN A 22 -1.57 -17.16 -34.76
C ASN A 22 -1.38 -16.73 -33.29
N LYS A 23 -0.16 -16.88 -32.74
CA LYS A 23 0.10 -16.65 -31.32
C LYS A 23 0.10 -15.17 -30.90
N THR A 24 0.39 -14.24 -31.81
CA THR A 24 0.44 -12.80 -31.52
C THR A 24 -0.97 -12.22 -31.38
N LYS A 25 -1.87 -12.56 -32.33
CA LYS A 25 -3.27 -12.11 -32.31
C LYS A 25 -3.99 -12.58 -31.04
N THR A 26 -3.80 -13.84 -30.64
CA THR A 26 -4.44 -14.36 -29.42
C THR A 26 -3.98 -13.63 -28.16
N THR A 27 -2.66 -13.38 -28.00
CA THR A 27 -2.18 -12.67 -26.80
C THR A 27 -2.64 -11.21 -26.70
N LEU A 28 -2.86 -10.53 -27.84
CA LEU A 28 -3.41 -9.18 -27.84
C LEU A 28 -4.89 -9.19 -27.46
N VAL A 29 -5.66 -10.13 -28.01
CA VAL A 29 -7.07 -10.31 -27.68
C VAL A 29 -7.23 -10.63 -26.19
N ASP A 30 -6.45 -11.57 -25.64
CA ASP A 30 -6.42 -11.89 -24.21
C ASP A 30 -6.22 -10.62 -23.36
N LEU A 31 -5.23 -9.79 -23.73
CA LEU A 31 -4.90 -8.55 -23.02
C LEU A 31 -6.03 -7.52 -23.10
N ILE A 32 -6.61 -7.30 -24.27
CA ILE A 32 -7.71 -6.33 -24.48
C ILE A 32 -8.94 -6.78 -23.70
N LEU A 33 -9.37 -8.04 -23.87
CA LEU A 33 -10.53 -8.57 -23.16
C LEU A 33 -10.36 -8.51 -21.65
N TYR A 34 -9.15 -8.83 -21.15
CA TYR A 34 -8.88 -8.72 -19.72
C TYR A 34 -8.86 -7.26 -19.24
N SER A 35 -8.31 -6.34 -20.03
CA SER A 35 -8.30 -4.90 -19.68
C SER A 35 -9.73 -4.34 -19.64
N LEU A 36 -10.58 -4.75 -20.58
CA LEU A 36 -12.01 -4.42 -20.57
C LEU A 36 -12.69 -5.02 -19.33
N LEU A 37 -12.35 -6.26 -18.97
CA LEU A 37 -12.88 -6.90 -17.76
C LEU A 37 -12.46 -6.13 -16.49
N LEU A 38 -11.22 -5.66 -16.40
CA LEU A 38 -10.75 -4.86 -15.24
C LEU A 38 -11.62 -3.62 -15.04
N VAL A 39 -11.87 -2.88 -16.13
CA VAL A 39 -12.71 -1.67 -16.09
C VAL A 39 -14.18 -2.03 -15.87
N ALA A 40 -14.71 -3.08 -16.51
CA ALA A 40 -16.13 -3.44 -16.42
C ALA A 40 -16.52 -4.07 -15.08
N THR A 41 -15.60 -4.76 -14.40
CA THR A 41 -15.90 -5.54 -13.19
C THR A 41 -16.46 -4.68 -12.06
N PRO A 42 -15.87 -3.53 -11.68
CA PRO A 42 -16.43 -2.65 -10.66
C PRO A 42 -17.90 -2.27 -10.94
N PHE A 43 -18.27 -2.03 -12.21
CA PHE A 43 -19.65 -1.72 -12.59
C PHE A 43 -20.59 -2.90 -12.38
N ILE A 44 -20.20 -4.09 -12.84
CA ILE A 44 -20.98 -5.32 -12.64
C ILE A 44 -21.14 -5.59 -11.13
N MET A 45 -20.10 -5.31 -10.34
CA MET A 45 -20.12 -5.47 -8.89
C MET A 45 -21.04 -4.48 -8.19
N LEU A 46 -21.06 -3.21 -8.63
CA LEU A 46 -21.91 -2.17 -8.08
C LEU A 46 -23.38 -2.37 -8.45
N GLN A 47 -23.69 -2.69 -9.71
CA GLN A 47 -25.08 -2.83 -10.18
C GLN A 47 -25.80 -4.04 -9.55
N ASN A 48 -25.08 -5.13 -9.28
CA ASN A 48 -25.69 -6.40 -8.85
C ASN A 48 -25.53 -6.68 -7.35
N TYR A 49 -25.23 -5.68 -6.52
CA TYR A 49 -24.96 -5.84 -5.08
C TYR A 49 -23.86 -6.87 -4.76
N LEU A 50 -22.99 -7.21 -5.73
CA LEU A 50 -21.99 -8.27 -5.58
C LEU A 50 -20.99 -7.91 -4.49
N GLN A 51 -20.72 -6.61 -4.29
CA GLN A 51 -19.84 -6.13 -3.24
C GLN A 51 -20.34 -6.53 -1.84
N LEU A 52 -21.65 -6.43 -1.58
CA LEU A 52 -22.23 -6.85 -0.31
C LEU A 52 -22.14 -8.37 -0.14
N SER A 53 -22.42 -9.12 -1.20
CA SER A 53 -22.30 -10.58 -1.22
C SER A 53 -20.86 -11.02 -0.96
N ILE A 54 -19.87 -10.40 -1.60
CA ILE A 54 -18.44 -10.70 -1.36
C ILE A 54 -18.03 -10.33 0.06
N ALA A 55 -18.50 -9.20 0.59
CA ALA A 55 -18.25 -8.83 1.99
C ALA A 55 -18.91 -9.82 2.97
N PHE A 56 -20.08 -10.35 2.65
CA PHE A 56 -20.73 -11.39 3.44
C PHE A 56 -19.92 -12.69 3.39
N PHE A 57 -19.51 -13.14 2.21
CA PHE A 57 -18.65 -14.32 2.05
C PHE A 57 -17.29 -14.15 2.72
N SER A 58 -16.70 -12.94 2.72
CA SER A 58 -15.42 -12.69 3.40
C SER A 58 -15.50 -12.71 4.92
N ARG A 59 -16.69 -12.42 5.45
CA ARG A 59 -16.98 -12.48 6.89
C ARG A 59 -17.55 -13.81 7.35
N ALA A 60 -17.90 -14.71 6.42
CA ALA A 60 -18.39 -16.03 6.76
C ALA A 60 -17.30 -16.83 7.49
N ASN A 61 -17.60 -17.24 8.72
CA ASN A 61 -16.72 -18.03 9.57
C ASN A 61 -17.44 -19.32 9.97
N PHE A 62 -16.69 -20.40 10.15
CA PHE A 62 -17.14 -21.54 10.93
C PHE A 62 -16.45 -21.52 12.31
N HIS A 63 -17.13 -22.08 13.30
CA HIS A 63 -16.62 -22.15 14.66
C HIS A 63 -16.10 -23.56 14.94
N LEU A 64 -14.83 -23.65 15.36
CA LEU A 64 -14.23 -24.88 15.86
C LEU A 64 -13.88 -24.65 17.34
N GLY A 65 -14.79 -25.03 18.23
CA GLY A 65 -14.74 -24.62 19.64
C GLY A 65 -14.83 -23.10 19.78
N ASN A 66 -13.86 -22.50 20.46
CA ASN A 66 -13.81 -21.04 20.69
C ASN A 66 -13.10 -20.26 19.56
N ILE A 67 -12.67 -20.94 18.49
CA ILE A 67 -11.93 -20.31 17.39
C ILE A 67 -12.87 -20.12 16.20
N SER A 68 -13.06 -18.88 15.76
CA SER A 68 -13.74 -18.54 14.51
C SER A 68 -12.75 -18.54 13.35
N ILE A 69 -12.91 -19.46 12.40
CA ILE A 69 -12.03 -19.57 11.22
C ILE A 69 -12.79 -19.10 9.97
N PRO A 70 -12.28 -18.10 9.24
CA PRO A 70 -12.86 -17.65 7.97
C PRO A 70 -12.78 -18.72 6.88
N TYR A 71 -13.89 -18.98 6.17
CA TYR A 71 -13.91 -19.95 5.07
C TYR A 71 -12.92 -19.61 3.95
N ILE A 72 -12.75 -18.32 3.67
CA ILE A 72 -11.82 -17.83 2.64
C ILE A 72 -10.39 -18.28 2.90
N LEU A 73 -9.95 -18.30 4.17
CA LEU A 73 -8.61 -18.75 4.51
C LEU A 73 -8.42 -20.24 4.21
N LEU A 74 -9.44 -21.08 4.44
CA LEU A 74 -9.38 -22.50 4.07
C LEU A 74 -9.31 -22.70 2.57
N ILE A 75 -10.14 -21.98 1.80
CA ILE A 75 -10.15 -22.06 0.34
C ILE A 75 -8.78 -21.62 -0.20
N ALA A 76 -8.25 -20.49 0.28
CA ALA A 76 -6.93 -20.01 -0.10
C ALA A 76 -5.83 -21.02 0.24
N LEU A 77 -5.86 -21.63 1.44
CA LEU A 77 -4.91 -22.66 1.84
C LEU A 77 -5.01 -23.90 0.93
N ALA A 78 -6.21 -24.36 0.61
CA ALA A 78 -6.42 -25.50 -0.28
C ALA A 78 -5.88 -25.22 -1.69
N ILE A 79 -6.11 -24.01 -2.24
CA ILE A 79 -5.56 -23.59 -3.52
C ILE A 79 -4.02 -23.54 -3.46
N ILE A 80 -3.44 -22.96 -2.40
CA ILE A 80 -1.98 -22.89 -2.23
C ILE A 80 -1.36 -24.29 -2.15
N LEU A 81 -1.96 -25.20 -1.37
CA LEU A 81 -1.49 -26.58 -1.24
C LEU A 81 -1.60 -27.33 -2.58
N PHE A 82 -2.70 -27.16 -3.30
CA PHE A 82 -2.88 -27.73 -4.64
C PHE A 82 -1.83 -27.22 -5.63
N LEU A 83 -1.60 -25.90 -5.68
CA LEU A 83 -0.60 -25.28 -6.54
C LEU A 83 0.81 -25.73 -6.14
N PHE A 84 1.12 -25.80 -4.84
CA PHE A 84 2.38 -26.32 -4.34
C PHE A 84 2.58 -27.76 -4.79
N PHE A 85 1.60 -28.65 -4.61
CA PHE A 85 1.72 -30.05 -5.03
C PHE A 85 1.90 -30.18 -6.55
N LYS A 86 1.13 -29.43 -7.34
CA LYS A 86 1.20 -29.43 -8.81
C LYS A 86 2.54 -28.91 -9.33
N PHE A 87 3.10 -27.88 -8.69
CA PHE A 87 4.30 -27.19 -9.17
C PHE A 87 5.56 -27.47 -8.35
N ARG A 88 5.53 -28.38 -7.36
CA ARG A 88 6.68 -28.68 -6.47
C ARG A 88 7.96 -29.03 -7.22
N LYS A 89 7.86 -29.74 -8.35
CA LYS A 89 9.01 -30.12 -9.18
C LYS A 89 9.68 -28.92 -9.87
N LEU A 90 8.97 -27.81 -10.01
CA LEU A 90 9.48 -26.56 -10.58
C LEU A 90 10.08 -25.64 -9.51
N LEU A 91 9.87 -25.91 -8.22
CA LEU A 91 10.36 -25.05 -7.14
C LEU A 91 11.86 -25.29 -6.93
N ASN A 92 12.64 -24.21 -7.05
CA ASN A 92 14.03 -24.18 -6.67
C ASN A 92 14.24 -23.12 -5.57
N LYS A 93 15.38 -23.14 -4.88
CA LYS A 93 15.67 -22.19 -3.78
C LYS A 93 15.43 -20.73 -4.16
N LYS A 94 15.79 -20.34 -5.40
CA LYS A 94 15.60 -18.97 -5.89
C LYS A 94 14.12 -18.63 -6.06
N ARG A 95 13.32 -19.53 -6.65
CA ARG A 95 11.86 -19.36 -6.80
C ARG A 95 11.15 -19.30 -5.47
N ILE A 96 11.55 -20.12 -4.50
CA ILE A 96 11.01 -20.08 -3.13
C ILE A 96 11.30 -18.71 -2.51
N LEU A 97 12.54 -18.23 -2.59
CA LEU A 97 12.90 -16.90 -2.08
C LEU A 97 12.09 -15.79 -2.77
N SER A 98 11.90 -15.86 -4.09
CA SER A 98 11.08 -14.90 -4.84
C SER A 98 9.61 -14.94 -4.43
N LEU A 99 9.05 -16.14 -4.18
CA LEU A 99 7.68 -16.29 -3.68
C LEU A 99 7.53 -15.73 -2.26
N SER A 100 8.51 -16.00 -1.38
CA SER A 100 8.55 -15.39 -0.04
C SER A 100 8.63 -13.87 -0.11
N PHE A 101 9.42 -13.32 -1.03
CA PHE A 101 9.49 -11.88 -1.26
C PHE A 101 8.15 -11.32 -1.76
N ILE A 102 7.45 -12.01 -2.66
CA ILE A 102 6.10 -11.61 -3.10
C ILE A 102 5.11 -11.60 -1.93
N ILE A 103 5.13 -12.61 -1.05
CA ILE A 103 4.30 -12.64 0.15
C ILE A 103 4.59 -11.42 1.03
N LEU A 104 5.88 -11.06 1.18
CA LEU A 104 6.28 -9.87 1.91
C LEU A 104 5.77 -8.58 1.25
N LEU A 105 5.76 -8.48 -0.08
CA LEU A 105 5.17 -7.33 -0.79
C LEU A 105 3.67 -7.22 -0.58
N VAL A 106 2.94 -8.35 -0.60
CA VAL A 106 1.50 -8.36 -0.29
C VAL A 106 1.26 -7.91 1.15
N PHE A 107 2.04 -8.42 2.10
CA PHE A 107 1.96 -8.03 3.50
C PHE A 107 2.29 -6.53 3.70
N ALA A 108 3.33 -6.03 3.03
CA ALA A 108 3.70 -4.62 3.08
C ALA A 108 2.56 -3.74 2.54
N GLY A 109 1.98 -4.11 1.39
CA GLY A 109 0.84 -3.37 0.82
C GLY A 109 -0.36 -3.36 1.75
N HIS A 110 -0.71 -4.51 2.34
CA HIS A 110 -1.78 -4.61 3.31
C HIS A 110 -1.53 -3.75 4.57
N SER A 111 -0.29 -3.77 5.10
CA SER A 111 0.06 -3.03 6.32
C SER A 111 -0.07 -1.51 6.17
N VAL A 112 0.13 -1.01 4.95
CA VAL A 112 0.08 0.42 4.60
C VAL A 112 -1.30 0.86 4.14
N SER A 113 -2.12 -0.07 3.62
CA SER A 113 -3.45 0.24 3.10
C SER A 113 -4.42 0.84 4.13
N ASP A 114 -5.48 1.46 3.63
CA ASP A 114 -6.38 2.38 4.33
C ASP A 114 -6.73 1.94 5.74
N PHE A 115 -6.22 2.70 6.71
CA PHE A 115 -6.37 2.41 8.13
C PHE A 115 -7.85 2.29 8.54
N TYR A 116 -8.69 3.21 8.06
CA TYR A 116 -10.07 3.30 8.50
C TYR A 116 -10.99 2.21 7.92
N LEU A 117 -10.57 1.49 6.89
CA LEU A 117 -11.36 0.38 6.37
C LEU A 117 -11.28 -0.87 7.27
N ASN A 118 -10.27 -0.95 8.14
CA ASN A 118 -9.98 -2.08 9.04
C ASN A 118 -10.16 -3.45 8.37
N MET A 119 -9.86 -3.51 7.07
CA MET A 119 -10.00 -4.74 6.30
C MET A 119 -8.95 -5.73 6.75
N LYS A 120 -9.35 -7.00 6.81
CA LYS A 120 -8.45 -8.08 7.18
C LYS A 120 -7.63 -8.49 5.97
N PHE A 121 -6.47 -9.09 6.21
CA PHE A 121 -5.59 -9.58 5.14
C PHE A 121 -6.30 -10.52 4.15
N TYR A 122 -7.37 -11.20 4.56
CA TYR A 122 -8.11 -12.13 3.70
C TYR A 122 -9.37 -11.52 3.07
N ASP A 123 -9.61 -10.22 3.23
CA ASP A 123 -10.71 -9.56 2.54
C ASP A 123 -10.43 -9.54 1.03
N LEU A 124 -11.29 -10.24 0.29
CA LEU A 124 -11.14 -10.39 -1.17
C LEU A 124 -11.24 -9.06 -1.89
N GLN A 125 -12.08 -8.14 -1.40
CA GLN A 125 -12.27 -6.84 -2.03
C GLN A 125 -10.95 -6.07 -2.14
N GLN A 126 -10.18 -6.00 -1.05
CA GLN A 126 -8.90 -5.30 -1.04
C GLN A 126 -7.84 -6.01 -1.88
N ASN A 127 -7.76 -7.34 -1.74
CA ASN A 127 -6.73 -8.12 -2.45
C ASN A 127 -7.03 -8.27 -3.94
N TRP A 128 -8.26 -8.00 -4.38
CA TRP A 128 -8.67 -8.09 -5.77
C TRP A 128 -7.79 -7.20 -6.66
N HIS A 129 -7.52 -5.96 -6.25
CA HIS A 129 -6.61 -5.05 -6.94
C HIS A 129 -5.24 -5.69 -7.21
N TYR A 130 -4.67 -6.34 -6.19
CA TYR A 130 -3.35 -7.00 -6.30
C TYR A 130 -3.38 -8.19 -7.27
N ILE A 131 -4.40 -9.03 -7.17
CA ILE A 131 -4.55 -10.23 -8.00
C ILE A 131 -4.81 -9.82 -9.45
N ALA A 132 -5.74 -8.89 -9.66
CA ALA A 132 -6.22 -8.47 -10.97
C ALA A 132 -5.09 -7.81 -11.77
N TYR A 133 -4.38 -6.85 -11.17
CA TYR A 133 -3.24 -6.21 -11.84
C TYR A 133 -1.99 -7.10 -11.90
N GLY A 134 -1.89 -8.10 -11.02
CA GLY A 134 -0.89 -9.16 -11.12
C GLY A 134 -1.08 -10.02 -12.39
N ILE A 135 -2.32 -10.43 -12.67
CA ILE A 135 -2.70 -11.16 -13.89
C ILE A 135 -2.53 -10.27 -15.13
N PHE A 136 -2.96 -9.01 -15.06
CA PHE A 136 -2.74 -8.03 -16.12
C PHE A 136 -1.26 -7.94 -16.51
N SER A 137 -0.38 -7.84 -15.52
CA SER A 137 1.07 -7.76 -15.74
C SER A 137 1.63 -9.00 -16.43
N PHE A 138 1.09 -10.18 -16.12
CA PHE A 138 1.44 -11.42 -16.81
C PHE A 138 0.95 -11.44 -18.27
N LEU A 139 -0.27 -10.98 -18.55
CA LEU A 139 -0.80 -10.90 -19.92
C LEU A 139 -0.04 -9.86 -20.76
N MET A 140 0.24 -8.69 -20.19
CA MET A 140 1.04 -7.64 -20.81
C MET A 140 2.46 -8.12 -21.12
N TYR A 141 3.06 -8.89 -20.19
CA TYR A 141 4.34 -9.54 -20.42
C TYR A 141 4.28 -10.53 -21.60
N ARG A 142 3.28 -11.41 -21.65
CA ARG A 142 3.10 -12.38 -22.75
C ARG A 142 2.99 -11.64 -24.08
N TYR A 143 2.14 -10.64 -24.18
CA TYR A 143 1.97 -9.82 -25.38
C TYR A 143 3.29 -9.17 -25.80
N CYS A 144 3.97 -8.45 -24.89
CA CYS A 144 5.21 -7.75 -25.22
C CYS A 144 6.36 -8.69 -25.59
N LYS A 145 6.41 -9.89 -25.00
CA LYS A 145 7.38 -10.94 -25.34
C LYS A 145 7.21 -11.41 -26.78
N THR A 146 5.97 -11.54 -27.29
CA THR A 146 5.73 -11.90 -28.70
C THR A 146 6.23 -10.83 -29.68
N LYS A 147 6.37 -9.58 -29.22
CA LYS A 147 6.92 -8.46 -29.99
C LYS A 147 8.43 -8.28 -29.80
N ASN A 148 9.12 -9.23 -29.15
CA ASN A 148 10.55 -9.13 -28.81
C ASN A 148 10.91 -7.84 -28.07
N THR A 149 9.99 -7.34 -27.24
CA THR A 149 10.24 -6.11 -26.46
C THR A 149 11.29 -6.39 -25.38
N LEU A 150 12.22 -5.46 -25.20
CA LEU A 150 13.23 -5.56 -24.14
C LEU A 150 12.58 -5.55 -22.74
N PRO A 151 13.05 -6.37 -21.78
CA PRO A 151 12.45 -6.51 -20.45
C PRO A 151 12.16 -5.19 -19.70
N ASN A 152 13.12 -4.26 -19.71
CA ASN A 152 12.98 -2.93 -19.09
C ASN A 152 11.81 -2.13 -19.71
N LYS A 153 11.63 -2.21 -21.04
CA LYS A 153 10.52 -1.57 -21.74
C LYS A 153 9.18 -2.25 -21.44
N ILE A 154 9.18 -3.58 -21.22
CA ILE A 154 7.97 -4.30 -20.80
C ILE A 154 7.50 -3.75 -19.45
N ILE A 155 8.39 -3.68 -18.46
CA ILE A 155 8.07 -3.20 -17.10
C ILE A 155 7.48 -1.79 -17.15
N LEU A 156 8.18 -0.86 -17.80
CA LEU A 156 7.73 0.54 -17.89
C LEU A 156 6.36 0.65 -18.59
N ARG A 157 6.16 -0.08 -19.70
CA ARG A 157 4.87 -0.09 -20.40
C ARG A 157 3.75 -0.69 -19.55
N THR A 158 4.00 -1.78 -18.86
CA THR A 158 3.02 -2.41 -17.96
C THR A 158 2.57 -1.42 -16.89
N LEU A 159 3.51 -0.72 -16.25
CA LEU A 159 3.19 0.24 -15.19
C LEU A 159 2.45 1.47 -15.73
N LEU A 160 2.88 2.02 -16.86
CA LEU A 160 2.19 3.15 -17.48
C LEU A 160 0.76 2.80 -17.86
N VAL A 161 0.54 1.65 -18.52
CA VAL A 161 -0.81 1.23 -18.90
C VAL A 161 -1.64 0.88 -17.66
N ALA A 162 -1.06 0.28 -16.62
CA ALA A 162 -1.76 0.00 -15.36
C ALA A 162 -2.26 1.29 -14.69
N VAL A 163 -1.41 2.32 -14.55
CA VAL A 163 -1.83 3.62 -14.01
C VAL A 163 -2.91 4.26 -14.89
N SER A 164 -2.75 4.23 -16.21
CA SER A 164 -3.74 4.80 -17.13
C SER A 164 -5.09 4.09 -17.04
N LEU A 165 -5.11 2.75 -17.01
CA LEU A 165 -6.34 1.97 -16.88
C LEU A 165 -7.01 2.21 -15.53
N SER A 166 -6.25 2.20 -14.45
CA SER A 166 -6.79 2.42 -13.10
C SER A 166 -7.32 3.85 -12.91
N THR A 167 -6.60 4.85 -13.42
CA THR A 167 -7.08 6.24 -13.42
C THR A 167 -8.35 6.38 -14.24
N PHE A 168 -8.41 5.73 -15.41
CA PHE A 168 -9.61 5.73 -16.24
C PHE A 168 -10.80 5.08 -15.53
N ASP A 169 -10.57 3.95 -14.85
CA ASP A 169 -11.59 3.26 -14.06
C ASP A 169 -12.15 4.15 -12.94
N GLU A 170 -11.28 4.74 -12.10
CA GLU A 170 -11.71 5.63 -11.01
C GLU A 170 -12.42 6.90 -11.52
N LEU A 171 -11.93 7.50 -12.61
CA LEU A 171 -12.61 8.64 -13.24
C LEU A 171 -13.99 8.23 -13.77
N PHE A 172 -14.08 7.09 -14.44
CA PHE A 172 -15.33 6.62 -15.03
C PHE A 172 -16.34 6.24 -13.94
N GLN A 173 -15.89 5.63 -12.85
CA GLN A 173 -16.72 5.35 -11.68
C GLN A 173 -17.23 6.62 -11.01
N LEU A 174 -16.43 7.68 -10.92
CA LEU A 174 -16.86 8.99 -10.42
C LEU A 174 -18.00 9.58 -11.27
N PHE A 175 -18.00 9.37 -12.59
CA PHE A 175 -19.06 9.86 -13.47
C PHE A 175 -20.35 9.03 -13.42
N LEU A 176 -20.24 7.71 -13.29
CA LEU A 176 -21.39 6.81 -13.39
C LEU A 176 -22.03 6.46 -12.04
N SER A 177 -21.23 6.40 -11.00
CA SER A 177 -21.67 6.06 -9.65
C SER A 177 -21.40 7.27 -8.77
N SER A 178 -22.25 7.55 -7.79
CA SER A 178 -21.98 8.55 -6.76
C SER A 178 -20.80 8.17 -5.83
N ARG A 179 -19.90 7.31 -6.30
CA ARG A 179 -18.68 6.87 -5.62
C ARG A 179 -17.66 8.00 -5.63
N THR A 180 -16.94 8.12 -4.53
CA THR A 180 -15.81 9.02 -4.40
C THR A 180 -14.61 8.46 -5.14
N PHE A 181 -13.98 9.29 -5.98
CA PHE A 181 -12.68 8.98 -6.60
C PHE A 181 -11.64 8.71 -5.50
N ASP A 182 -11.06 7.50 -5.50
CA ASP A 182 -10.10 7.08 -4.48
C ASP A 182 -8.72 6.84 -5.10
N ILE A 183 -7.81 7.78 -4.88
CA ILE A 183 -6.43 7.66 -5.37
C ILE A 183 -5.68 6.47 -4.75
N SER A 184 -6.14 5.97 -3.60
CA SER A 184 -5.57 4.78 -2.97
C SER A 184 -5.78 3.54 -3.84
N ASP A 185 -6.91 3.41 -4.54
CA ASP A 185 -7.19 2.27 -5.43
C ASP A 185 -6.22 2.26 -6.63
N ILE A 186 -5.89 3.44 -7.18
CA ILE A 186 -4.87 3.58 -8.25
C ILE A 186 -3.50 3.08 -7.79
N SER A 187 -3.12 3.42 -6.57
CA SER A 187 -1.86 2.96 -6.00
C SER A 187 -1.85 1.46 -5.68
N LYS A 188 -2.98 0.89 -5.26
CA LYS A 188 -3.13 -0.56 -4.99
C LYS A 188 -3.02 -1.35 -6.29
N ASP A 189 -3.64 -0.86 -7.37
CA ASP A 189 -3.55 -1.44 -8.71
C ASP A 189 -2.10 -1.43 -9.22
N LEU A 190 -1.42 -0.29 -9.06
CA LEU A 190 -0.01 -0.17 -9.42
C LEU A 190 0.87 -1.11 -8.59
N TRP A 191 0.60 -1.26 -7.29
CA TRP A 191 1.29 -2.21 -6.41
C TRP A 191 1.06 -3.67 -6.85
N GLY A 192 -0.18 -4.01 -7.22
CA GLY A 192 -0.54 -5.29 -7.82
C GLY A 192 0.23 -5.57 -9.10
N ALA A 193 0.35 -4.57 -9.97
CA ALA A 193 1.14 -4.68 -11.20
C ALA A 193 2.63 -4.95 -10.90
N ILE A 194 3.22 -4.27 -9.93
CA ILE A 194 4.59 -4.54 -9.48
C ILE A 194 4.76 -5.96 -8.94
N ILE A 195 3.84 -6.44 -8.11
CA ILE A 195 3.84 -7.83 -7.62
C ILE A 195 3.81 -8.81 -8.79
N GLY A 196 2.94 -8.58 -9.78
CA GLY A 196 2.87 -9.38 -11.00
C GLY A 196 4.17 -9.36 -11.81
N ILE A 197 4.80 -8.19 -11.96
CA ILE A 197 6.09 -8.03 -12.64
C ILE A 197 7.19 -8.81 -11.90
N VAL A 198 7.26 -8.71 -10.57
CA VAL A 198 8.21 -9.49 -9.75
C VAL A 198 7.96 -10.99 -9.94
N PHE A 199 6.70 -11.44 -9.90
CA PHE A 199 6.34 -12.83 -10.15
C PHE A 199 6.82 -13.31 -11.53
N VAL A 200 6.53 -12.54 -12.58
CA VAL A 200 6.96 -12.86 -13.95
C VAL A 200 8.48 -12.99 -14.06
N PHE A 201 9.23 -11.99 -13.62
CA PHE A 201 10.67 -11.94 -13.87
C PHE A 201 11.48 -12.83 -12.92
N PHE A 202 11.02 -13.05 -11.68
CA PHE A 202 11.77 -13.80 -10.68
C PHE A 202 11.27 -15.24 -10.47
N VAL A 203 10.00 -15.53 -10.79
CA VAL A 203 9.42 -16.89 -10.64
C VAL A 203 9.30 -17.58 -12.00
N ILE A 204 8.63 -16.95 -12.98
CA ILE A 204 8.37 -17.56 -14.28
C ILE A 204 9.64 -17.65 -15.13
N GLU A 205 10.25 -16.52 -15.45
CA GLU A 205 11.43 -16.47 -16.33
C GLU A 205 12.70 -17.03 -15.67
N ASN A 206 12.65 -17.27 -14.34
CA ASN A 206 13.82 -17.54 -13.51
C ASN A 206 14.74 -16.29 -13.52
N PRO A 207 15.61 -16.03 -12.52
CA PRO A 207 16.43 -14.81 -12.49
C PRO A 207 17.57 -14.83 -13.53
N VAL A 208 17.39 -15.55 -14.65
CA VAL A 208 18.25 -15.52 -15.83
C VAL A 208 18.26 -14.12 -16.44
N VAL A 209 17.11 -13.43 -16.46
CA VAL A 209 17.00 -12.04 -16.94
C VAL A 209 17.84 -11.08 -16.08
N LEU A 210 18.14 -11.46 -14.83
CA LEU A 210 18.93 -10.68 -13.87
C LEU A 210 20.41 -11.08 -13.84
N LYS A 211 20.87 -11.98 -14.72
CA LYS A 211 22.30 -12.31 -14.84
C LYS A 211 23.13 -11.11 -15.29
N ASN A 212 22.50 -10.14 -15.97
CA ASN A 212 23.12 -8.85 -16.25
C ASN A 212 23.12 -8.03 -14.97
N LYS A 213 24.32 -7.91 -14.36
CA LYS A 213 24.69 -7.09 -13.19
C LYS A 213 23.48 -6.44 -12.49
N SER A 214 23.12 -6.97 -11.32
CA SER A 214 22.14 -6.43 -10.37
C SER A 214 22.62 -5.10 -9.79
N GLN A 215 22.75 -4.10 -10.66
CA GLN A 215 23.33 -2.81 -10.38
C GLN A 215 22.20 -1.82 -10.15
N ILE A 216 22.20 -1.20 -8.98
CA ILE A 216 21.20 -0.22 -8.54
C ILE A 216 21.68 1.22 -8.81
N GLN A 217 22.99 1.42 -8.97
CA GLN A 217 23.64 2.72 -9.12
C GLN A 217 24.37 2.79 -10.47
N PHE A 218 24.20 3.91 -11.19
CA PHE A 218 24.91 4.16 -12.43
C PHE A 218 25.47 5.58 -12.45
N ASP A 219 26.63 5.76 -13.08
CA ASP A 219 27.27 7.08 -13.22
C ASP A 219 26.42 8.09 -13.99
N LYS A 220 25.59 7.62 -14.93
CA LYS A 220 24.74 8.45 -15.79
C LYS A 220 23.27 8.10 -15.61
N LEU A 221 22.42 9.11 -15.34
CA LEU A 221 20.97 8.95 -15.16
C LEU A 221 20.29 8.20 -16.31
N LYS A 222 20.72 8.43 -17.55
CA LYS A 222 20.18 7.76 -18.75
C LYS A 222 20.36 6.23 -18.79
N ASN A 223 21.20 5.66 -17.91
CA ASN A 223 21.45 4.22 -17.85
C ASN A 223 20.46 3.48 -16.94
N TYR A 224 19.85 4.16 -15.97
CA TYR A 224 18.85 3.58 -15.06
C TYR A 224 17.67 2.92 -15.80
N PRO A 225 16.97 3.60 -16.74
CA PRO A 225 15.85 2.99 -17.46
C PRO A 225 16.29 1.88 -18.44
N LYS A 226 17.59 1.73 -18.71
CA LYS A 226 18.12 0.69 -19.61
C LYS A 226 18.37 -0.63 -18.90
N ASN A 227 18.60 -0.62 -17.59
CA ASN A 227 18.83 -1.82 -16.80
C ASN A 227 17.52 -2.35 -16.20
N THR A 228 17.19 -3.62 -16.48
CA THR A 228 15.95 -4.26 -16.02
C THR A 228 15.82 -4.29 -14.50
N PHE A 229 16.88 -4.65 -13.78
CA PHE A 229 16.85 -4.74 -12.33
C PHE A 229 16.64 -3.36 -11.69
N SER A 230 17.36 -2.35 -12.18
CA SER A 230 17.19 -0.95 -11.77
C SER A 230 15.75 -0.47 -11.96
N VAL A 231 15.14 -0.74 -13.13
CA VAL A 231 13.75 -0.36 -13.39
C VAL A 231 12.81 -1.03 -12.37
N ILE A 232 12.92 -2.35 -12.14
CA ILE A 232 12.09 -3.03 -11.13
C ILE A 232 12.27 -2.40 -9.74
N PHE A 233 13.53 -2.18 -9.33
CA PHE A 233 13.86 -1.65 -8.02
C PHE A 233 13.26 -0.27 -7.78
N TYR A 234 13.48 0.68 -8.69
CA TYR A 234 12.95 2.04 -8.53
C TYR A 234 11.44 2.11 -8.75
N SER A 235 10.87 1.28 -9.62
CA SER A 235 9.42 1.17 -9.74
C SER A 235 8.78 0.62 -8.46
N LEU A 236 9.41 -0.35 -7.80
CA LEU A 236 8.94 -0.86 -6.50
C LEU A 236 8.98 0.24 -5.43
N ILE A 237 10.07 1.01 -5.34
CA ILE A 237 10.15 2.15 -4.41
C ILE A 237 9.06 3.18 -4.71
N LEU A 238 8.91 3.59 -5.97
CA LEU A 238 7.91 4.57 -6.39
C LEU A 238 6.49 4.10 -6.04
N SER A 239 6.13 2.87 -6.39
CA SER A 239 4.80 2.32 -6.12
C SER A 239 4.53 2.16 -4.62
N PHE A 240 5.54 1.82 -3.82
CA PHE A 240 5.38 1.72 -2.37
C PHE A 240 5.18 3.10 -1.71
N ILE A 241 5.96 4.10 -2.12
CA ILE A 241 5.76 5.49 -1.65
C ILE A 241 4.37 5.98 -2.06
N PHE A 242 3.97 5.72 -3.31
CA PHE A 242 2.66 6.13 -3.79
C PHE A 242 1.54 5.50 -2.96
N LEU A 243 1.65 4.21 -2.65
CA LEU A 243 0.71 3.48 -1.79
C LEU A 243 0.63 4.06 -0.37
N ILE A 244 1.75 4.50 0.21
CA ILE A 244 1.75 5.18 1.52
C ILE A 244 1.08 6.55 1.43
N CYS A 245 1.44 7.35 0.44
CA CYS A 245 0.93 8.71 0.33
C CYS A 245 -0.56 8.74 -0.02
N SER A 246 -1.01 7.86 -0.91
CA SER A 246 -2.42 7.77 -1.31
C SER A 246 -3.31 7.25 -0.18
N SER A 247 -2.85 6.31 0.65
CA SER A 247 -3.62 5.79 1.79
C SER A 247 -3.71 6.77 2.97
N LEU A 248 -2.80 7.76 3.01
CA LEU A 248 -2.83 8.85 3.99
C LEU A 248 -3.57 10.10 3.48
N LEU A 249 -3.88 10.17 2.18
CA LEU A 249 -4.46 11.32 1.49
C LEU A 249 -5.51 10.85 0.46
N SER A 250 -6.50 10.08 0.91
CA SER A 250 -7.44 9.41 0.00
C SER A 250 -8.49 10.36 -0.59
N GLU A 251 -8.83 11.46 0.11
CA GLU A 251 -9.84 12.41 -0.37
C GLU A 251 -9.39 13.11 -1.66
N ILE A 252 -10.31 13.25 -2.63
CA ILE A 252 -10.04 13.79 -3.97
C ILE A 252 -9.31 15.15 -3.97
N LYS A 253 -9.60 16.04 -3.01
CA LYS A 253 -8.93 17.35 -2.89
C LYS A 253 -7.44 17.23 -2.57
N TYR A 254 -6.99 16.12 -2.00
CA TYR A 254 -5.58 15.86 -1.67
C TYR A 254 -4.88 15.02 -2.74
N SER A 255 -5.58 14.56 -3.78
CA SER A 255 -5.00 13.72 -4.84
C SER A 255 -3.75 14.30 -5.48
N ILE A 256 -3.78 15.59 -5.86
CA ILE A 256 -2.62 16.30 -6.43
C ILE A 256 -1.48 16.37 -5.41
N ILE A 257 -1.79 16.66 -4.15
CA ILE A 257 -0.79 16.75 -3.08
C ILE A 257 -0.14 15.37 -2.85
N ALA A 258 -0.93 14.30 -2.85
CA ALA A 258 -0.43 12.92 -2.72
C ALA A 258 0.55 12.58 -3.85
N ILE A 259 0.23 12.96 -5.10
CA ILE A 259 1.11 12.79 -6.27
C ILE A 259 2.39 13.61 -6.11
N LEU A 260 2.29 14.88 -5.72
CA LEU A 260 3.45 15.76 -5.54
C LEU A 260 4.38 15.28 -4.43
N ILE A 261 3.84 14.88 -3.27
CA ILE A 261 4.62 14.28 -2.18
C ILE A 261 5.28 12.99 -2.65
N THR A 262 4.56 12.13 -3.38
CA THR A 262 5.11 10.88 -3.93
C THR A 262 6.31 11.15 -4.83
N ILE A 263 6.16 12.07 -5.80
CA ILE A 263 7.23 12.43 -6.73
C ILE A 263 8.41 13.05 -5.97
N PHE A 264 8.16 13.94 -5.01
CA PHE A 264 9.20 14.59 -4.21
C PHE A 264 10.00 13.59 -3.37
N VAL A 265 9.32 12.71 -2.61
CA VAL A 265 9.95 11.70 -1.75
C VAL A 265 10.71 10.69 -2.62
N PHE A 266 10.11 10.21 -3.71
CA PHE A 266 10.79 9.31 -4.64
C PHE A 266 12.05 9.94 -5.24
N SER A 267 11.95 11.18 -5.72
CA SER A 267 13.08 11.89 -6.32
C SER A 267 14.20 12.09 -5.31
N THR A 268 13.86 12.46 -4.08
CA THR A 268 14.83 12.60 -2.98
C THR A 268 15.56 11.29 -2.71
N ILE A 269 14.83 10.18 -2.56
CA ILE A 269 15.42 8.85 -2.34
C ILE A 269 16.27 8.43 -3.54
N PHE A 270 15.78 8.61 -4.75
CA PHE A 270 16.50 8.30 -5.99
C PHE A 270 17.81 9.06 -6.09
N PHE A 271 17.81 10.37 -5.85
CA PHE A 271 19.02 11.20 -5.90
C PHE A 271 19.98 10.87 -4.77
N ILE A 272 19.51 10.59 -3.55
CA ILE A 272 20.36 10.10 -2.46
C ILE A 272 21.07 8.81 -2.91
N ILE A 273 20.33 7.81 -3.40
CA ILE A 273 20.93 6.54 -3.86
C ILE A 273 21.91 6.77 -5.01
N HIS A 274 21.58 7.65 -5.96
CA HIS A 274 22.46 8.01 -7.07
C HIS A 274 23.75 8.66 -6.57
N PHE A 275 23.67 9.70 -5.75
CA PHE A 275 24.85 10.45 -5.31
C PHE A 275 25.70 9.71 -4.25
N LEU A 276 25.16 8.69 -3.58
CA LEU A 276 25.92 7.82 -2.67
C LEU A 276 27.09 7.08 -3.35
N GLN A 277 27.13 7.02 -4.69
CA GLN A 277 28.28 6.50 -5.43
C GLN A 277 29.51 7.41 -5.33
N TYR A 278 29.33 8.71 -5.08
CA TYR A 278 30.44 9.66 -4.94
C TYR A 278 30.95 9.71 -3.49
N LYS A 279 32.26 9.48 -3.31
CA LYS A 279 32.90 9.36 -1.98
C LYS A 279 32.66 10.59 -1.09
N THR A 280 32.71 11.80 -1.65
CA THR A 280 32.50 13.06 -0.92
C THR A 280 31.06 13.19 -0.44
N PHE A 281 30.08 13.00 -1.33
CA PHE A 281 28.67 13.05 -0.97
C PHE A 281 28.34 11.99 0.09
N ARG A 282 28.85 10.76 -0.06
CA ARG A 282 28.65 9.70 0.93
C ARG A 282 29.13 10.10 2.33
N ARG A 283 30.33 10.70 2.45
CA ARG A 283 30.85 11.19 3.74
C ARG A 283 29.96 12.28 4.34
N LEU A 284 29.57 13.27 3.54
CA LEU A 284 28.69 14.35 3.97
C LEU A 284 27.32 13.82 4.41
N PHE A 285 26.70 12.97 3.59
CA PHE A 285 25.42 12.35 3.89
C PHE A 285 25.48 11.53 5.18
N THR A 286 26.50 10.69 5.36
CA THR A 286 26.69 9.91 6.60
C THR A 286 26.85 10.83 7.81
N PHE A 287 27.63 11.91 7.69
CA PHE A 287 27.81 12.89 8.77
C PHE A 287 26.47 13.55 9.17
N PHE A 288 25.72 14.10 8.20
CA PHE A 288 24.42 14.71 8.47
C PHE A 288 23.40 13.70 9.00
N PHE A 289 23.39 12.48 8.47
CA PHE A 289 22.51 11.42 8.95
C PHE A 289 22.80 11.06 10.42
N ILE A 290 24.08 10.96 10.80
CA ILE A 290 24.49 10.73 12.19
C ILE A 290 24.02 11.89 13.09
N ILE A 291 24.25 13.14 12.69
CA ILE A 291 23.80 14.32 13.46
C ILE A 291 22.28 14.31 13.62
N ALA A 292 21.54 14.07 12.55
CA ALA A 292 20.08 14.00 12.59
C ALA A 292 19.59 12.88 13.53
N THR A 293 20.23 11.72 13.48
CA THR A 293 19.90 10.57 14.36
C THR A 293 20.19 10.89 15.82
N ILE A 294 21.35 11.47 16.13
CA ILE A 294 21.70 11.89 17.50
C ILE A 294 20.73 12.94 18.01
N THR A 295 20.40 13.94 17.18
CA THR A 295 19.44 14.98 17.52
C THR A 295 18.07 14.36 17.82
N GLN A 296 17.55 13.51 16.94
CA GLN A 296 16.28 12.82 17.14
C GLN A 296 16.30 11.95 18.40
N ALA A 297 17.41 11.28 18.70
CA ALA A 297 17.57 10.48 19.91
C ALA A 297 17.54 11.35 21.18
N ILE A 298 18.21 12.51 21.18
CA ILE A 298 18.16 13.47 22.29
C ILE A 298 16.73 13.98 22.51
N PHE A 299 16.04 14.37 21.44
CA PHE A 299 14.64 14.80 21.52
C PHE A 299 13.74 13.67 22.04
N PHE A 300 13.89 12.45 21.54
CA PHE A 300 13.14 11.30 22.02
C PHE A 300 13.40 11.06 23.52
N ILE A 301 14.65 11.03 23.98
CA ILE A 301 14.98 10.82 25.40
C ILE A 301 14.40 11.94 26.28
N LYS A 302 14.53 13.20 25.86
CA LYS A 302 14.05 14.37 26.62
C LYS A 302 12.51 14.42 26.73
N TYR A 303 11.80 13.89 25.74
CA TYR A 303 10.35 14.05 25.62
C TYR A 303 9.56 12.73 25.63
N LYS A 304 10.18 11.56 25.79
CA LYS A 304 9.50 10.24 25.75
C LYS A 304 8.36 10.11 26.75
N ASP A 305 8.51 10.71 27.92
CA ASP A 305 7.54 10.64 29.03
C ASP A 305 6.49 11.77 28.94
N LYS A 306 6.69 12.71 28.01
CA LYS A 306 5.75 13.79 27.72
C LYS A 306 4.89 13.35 26.54
N ASN A 307 3.58 13.47 26.67
CA ASN A 307 2.62 13.10 25.64
C ASN A 307 2.73 14.03 24.42
N ILE A 308 1.88 15.06 24.29
CA ILE A 308 2.00 16.04 23.21
C ILE A 308 2.76 17.25 23.74
N VAL A 309 3.92 17.52 23.16
CA VAL A 309 4.82 18.61 23.59
C VAL A 309 4.55 19.89 22.81
N TYR A 310 4.25 19.73 21.51
CA TYR A 310 4.03 20.84 20.60
C TYR A 310 3.00 20.45 19.55
N ASN A 311 2.11 21.38 19.23
CA ASN A 311 1.16 21.24 18.15
C ASN A 311 0.93 22.62 17.52
N SER A 312 1.14 22.71 16.22
CA SER A 312 0.84 23.86 15.37
C SER A 312 0.23 23.37 14.06
N ASN A 313 -0.24 24.29 13.22
CA ASN A 313 -0.71 23.93 11.89
C ASN A 313 0.40 23.19 11.12
N GLY A 314 0.14 21.92 10.79
CA GLY A 314 1.04 21.07 10.02
C GLY A 314 2.20 20.43 10.78
N ILE A 315 2.32 20.60 12.09
CA ILE A 315 3.39 19.95 12.88
C ILE A 315 2.83 19.53 14.24
N THR A 316 2.97 18.25 14.55
CA THR A 316 2.71 17.71 15.89
C THR A 316 3.97 17.00 16.41
N VAL A 317 4.32 17.24 17.69
CA VAL A 317 5.41 16.55 18.37
C VAL A 317 4.83 15.69 19.49
N TYR A 318 4.83 14.37 19.27
CA TYR A 318 4.32 13.37 20.21
C TYR A 318 5.48 12.52 20.74
N LYS A 319 5.70 12.50 22.06
CA LYS A 319 6.80 11.75 22.70
C LYS A 319 8.18 12.01 22.07
N GLY A 320 8.42 13.25 21.65
CA GLY A 320 9.67 13.66 20.98
C GLY A 320 9.78 13.30 19.50
N ILE A 321 8.75 12.68 18.91
CA ILE A 321 8.69 12.35 17.47
C ILE A 321 7.96 13.47 16.74
N VAL A 322 8.63 14.07 15.75
CA VAL A 322 8.08 15.12 14.89
C VAL A 322 7.24 14.48 13.79
N ILE A 323 5.97 14.87 13.69
CA ILE A 323 5.01 14.36 12.73
C ILE A 323 4.53 15.52 11.86
N PRO A 324 5.15 15.72 10.68
CA PRO A 324 4.80 16.80 9.78
C PRO A 324 3.59 16.42 8.93
N TYR A 325 2.69 17.38 8.75
CA TYR A 325 1.57 17.39 7.80
C TYR A 325 0.46 16.35 8.02
N PHE A 326 0.79 15.08 8.24
CA PHE A 326 -0.16 13.97 8.32
C PHE A 326 -1.00 14.00 9.60
N ASP A 327 -2.20 13.41 9.51
CA ASP A 327 -3.08 13.20 10.65
C ASP A 327 -2.59 12.00 11.45
N ILE A 328 -2.85 12.02 12.76
CA ILE A 328 -2.37 11.00 13.68
C ILE A 328 -3.49 10.45 14.53
N LEU A 329 -3.47 9.12 14.73
CA LEU A 329 -4.26 8.44 15.74
C LEU A 329 -3.32 7.91 16.83
N ILE A 330 -3.58 8.32 18.07
CA ILE A 330 -2.89 7.85 19.26
C ILE A 330 -3.82 6.90 19.99
N LYS A 331 -3.37 5.66 20.18
CA LYS A 331 -4.10 4.58 20.86
C LYS A 331 -4.04 4.77 22.39
N PRO A 332 -4.89 4.10 23.18
CA PRO A 332 -4.86 4.18 24.64
C PRO A 332 -3.52 3.75 25.23
N SER A 333 -2.85 2.78 24.58
CA SER A 333 -1.50 2.29 24.92
C SER A 333 -0.39 3.34 24.75
N GLY A 334 -0.69 4.48 24.11
CA GLY A 334 0.29 5.52 23.79
C GLY A 334 1.16 5.21 22.57
N CYS A 335 0.84 4.16 21.81
CA CYS A 335 1.36 4.00 20.45
C CYS A 335 0.57 4.88 19.49
N PHE A 336 1.20 5.44 18.47
CA PHE A 336 0.52 6.21 17.43
C PHE A 336 0.68 5.57 16.06
N ARG A 337 -0.18 5.95 15.13
CA ARG A 337 -0.08 5.63 13.70
C ARG A 337 -0.51 6.85 12.89
N LEU A 338 0.10 7.04 11.72
CA LEU A 338 -0.43 7.96 10.73
C LEU A 338 -1.76 7.42 10.20
N VAL A 339 -2.73 8.30 10.04
CA VAL A 339 -4.05 7.96 9.53
C VAL A 339 -4.39 8.86 8.35
N ASP A 340 -5.35 8.40 7.55
CA ASP A 340 -5.83 9.17 6.41
C ASP A 340 -6.35 10.54 6.84
N LYS A 341 -5.96 11.55 6.09
CA LYS A 341 -6.37 12.93 6.34
C LYS A 341 -7.79 13.13 5.82
N LYS A 342 -8.74 13.20 6.74
CA LYS A 342 -10.16 13.35 6.43
C LYS A 342 -10.78 14.53 7.15
N GLN A 343 -11.65 15.25 6.44
CA GLN A 343 -12.52 16.26 7.08
C GLN A 343 -13.79 15.62 7.63
N ILE A 344 -14.36 14.63 6.93
CA ILE A 344 -15.60 13.97 7.30
C ILE A 344 -15.34 12.47 7.49
N PHE A 345 -15.66 11.95 8.66
CA PHE A 345 -15.68 10.52 8.93
C PHE A 345 -16.99 9.90 8.43
N ASN A 346 -16.87 8.87 7.60
CA ASN A 346 -18.02 8.06 7.23
C ASN A 346 -18.32 7.02 8.33
N LYS A 347 -19.41 6.25 8.17
CA LYS A 347 -19.80 5.22 9.14
C LYS A 347 -18.70 4.18 9.38
N THR A 348 -18.01 3.74 8.33
CA THR A 348 -16.91 2.77 8.43
C THR A 348 -15.75 3.32 9.24
N ASP A 349 -15.37 4.59 9.01
CA ASP A 349 -14.33 5.27 9.77
C ASP A 349 -14.69 5.31 11.26
N ILE A 350 -15.93 5.69 11.59
CA ILE A 350 -16.43 5.73 12.98
C ILE A 350 -16.40 4.35 13.64
N PHE A 351 -16.84 3.30 12.95
CA PHE A 351 -16.78 1.93 13.47
C PHE A 351 -15.34 1.50 13.75
N THR A 352 -14.41 1.81 12.85
CA THR A 352 -12.99 1.53 13.04
C THR A 352 -12.42 2.32 14.23
N ILE A 353 -12.82 3.58 14.44
CA ILE A 353 -12.41 4.35 15.61
C ILE A 353 -12.94 3.70 16.91
N PHE A 354 -14.19 3.24 16.91
CA PHE A 354 -14.78 2.49 18.02
C PHE A 354 -14.07 1.16 18.31
N ASP A 355 -13.42 0.54 17.32
CA ASP A 355 -12.63 -0.67 17.54
C ASP A 355 -11.41 -0.44 18.44
N TYR A 356 -10.92 0.80 18.53
CA TYR A 356 -9.76 1.18 19.34
C TYR A 356 -10.10 1.81 20.68
N SER A 357 -11.35 2.23 20.90
CA SER A 357 -11.76 2.96 22.10
C SER A 357 -12.72 2.16 22.98
N SER A 358 -12.41 2.12 24.28
CA SER A 358 -13.33 1.59 25.30
C SER A 358 -14.09 2.69 26.06
N ASP A 359 -13.47 3.86 26.25
CA ASP A 359 -13.94 4.85 27.23
C ASP A 359 -14.08 6.26 26.61
N ILE A 360 -12.99 6.82 26.08
CA ILE A 360 -12.96 8.21 25.57
C ILE A 360 -12.36 8.25 24.16
N ILE A 361 -13.05 8.94 23.25
CA ILE A 361 -12.54 9.36 21.95
C ILE A 361 -12.39 10.88 21.98
N LEU A 362 -11.18 11.36 21.72
CA LEU A 362 -10.88 12.77 21.58
C LEU A 362 -10.57 13.05 20.11
N ILE A 363 -11.11 14.13 19.58
CA ILE A 363 -10.91 14.56 18.19
C ILE A 363 -10.42 16.00 18.20
N GLY A 364 -9.21 16.18 17.67
CA GLY A 364 -8.60 17.46 17.36
C GLY A 364 -9.02 17.86 15.96
N ARG A 365 -9.89 18.87 15.86
CA ARG A 365 -10.58 19.28 14.63
C ARG A 365 -9.78 20.24 13.74
N GLY A 366 -8.46 20.34 13.91
CA GLY A 366 -7.66 21.36 13.23
C GLY A 366 -7.62 22.68 14.00
N VAL A 367 -7.01 23.69 13.36
CA VAL A 367 -6.87 25.04 13.93
C VAL A 367 -8.20 25.80 13.80
N HIS A 368 -8.88 25.61 12.68
CA HIS A 368 -10.17 26.23 12.37
C HIS A 368 -11.37 25.39 12.83
N GLY A 369 -11.16 24.15 13.28
CA GLY A 369 -12.22 23.30 13.81
C GLY A 369 -13.06 22.60 12.73
N ARG A 370 -12.50 22.38 11.53
CA ARG A 370 -13.20 21.76 10.38
C ARG A 370 -12.93 20.26 10.22
N GLY A 371 -11.97 19.72 10.96
CA GLY A 371 -11.67 18.29 10.94
C GLY A 371 -12.69 17.45 11.73
N GLY A 372 -12.77 16.16 11.39
CA GLY A 372 -13.47 15.14 12.17
C GLY A 372 -15.00 15.28 12.23
N GLU A 373 -15.61 15.84 11.19
CA GLU A 373 -17.06 15.88 11.00
C GLU A 373 -17.62 14.46 10.74
N GLY A 374 -18.94 14.31 10.64
CA GLY A 374 -19.61 13.04 10.37
C GLY A 374 -20.04 12.26 11.61
N LEU A 375 -19.69 12.72 12.82
CA LEU A 375 -20.29 12.24 14.06
C LEU A 375 -21.79 12.59 14.16
N PRO A 376 -22.61 11.81 14.89
CA PRO A 376 -24.06 11.98 14.91
C PRO A 376 -24.55 13.35 15.39
N ALA A 377 -23.82 13.98 16.33
CA ALA A 377 -24.16 15.30 16.83
C ALA A 377 -22.96 16.27 16.77
N PRO A 378 -23.19 17.58 16.52
CA PRO A 378 -22.13 18.57 16.38
C PRO A 378 -21.61 19.11 17.72
N TYR A 379 -22.00 18.53 18.86
CA TYR A 379 -21.61 19.00 20.19
C TYR A 379 -20.13 18.74 20.50
N GLU A 380 -19.55 19.60 21.33
CA GLU A 380 -18.17 19.43 21.82
C GLU A 380 -18.03 18.16 22.67
N VAL A 381 -19.07 17.77 23.40
CA VAL A 381 -19.08 16.53 24.20
C VAL A 381 -20.38 15.79 23.92
N GLN A 382 -20.28 14.49 23.64
CA GLN A 382 -21.42 13.61 23.44
C GLN A 382 -21.11 12.20 23.92
N PHE A 383 -22.15 11.42 24.20
CA PHE A 383 -22.02 9.99 24.53
C PHE A 383 -22.61 9.17 23.39
N LEU A 384 -21.81 8.25 22.83
CA LEU A 384 -22.22 7.36 21.75
C LEU A 384 -22.16 5.91 22.22
N PHE A 385 -23.13 5.10 21.81
CA PHE A 385 -23.09 3.66 22.10
C PHE A 385 -22.10 2.97 21.17
N ASN A 386 -21.08 2.31 21.74
CA ASN A 386 -20.14 1.49 20.99
C ASN A 386 -20.72 0.07 20.85
N PRO A 387 -21.12 -0.37 19.64
CA PRO A 387 -21.80 -1.64 19.44
C PRO A 387 -20.90 -2.86 19.73
N LYS A 388 -19.57 -2.70 19.65
CA LYS A 388 -18.61 -3.78 19.88
C LYS A 388 -18.35 -4.00 21.36
N SER A 389 -18.08 -2.92 22.10
CA SER A 389 -17.85 -3.01 23.55
C SER A 389 -19.15 -3.11 24.35
N LYS A 390 -20.30 -2.80 23.73
CA LYS A 390 -21.62 -2.67 24.36
C LYS A 390 -21.64 -1.66 25.51
N LYS A 391 -20.82 -0.60 25.41
CA LYS A 391 -20.68 0.47 26.40
C LYS A 391 -20.89 1.83 25.75
N MET A 392 -21.29 2.82 26.56
CA MET A 392 -21.24 4.22 26.14
C MET A 392 -19.79 4.70 26.11
N VAL A 393 -19.42 5.39 25.02
CA VAL A 393 -18.11 6.01 24.82
C VAL A 393 -18.33 7.52 24.80
N GLN A 394 -17.52 8.26 25.56
CA GLN A 394 -17.53 9.71 25.52
C GLN A 394 -16.73 10.17 24.30
N VAL A 395 -17.32 11.03 23.47
CA VAL A 395 -16.64 11.66 22.34
C VAL A 395 -16.50 13.14 22.63
N ILE A 396 -15.26 13.63 22.56
CA ILE A 396 -14.88 15.02 22.84
C ILE A 396 -14.28 15.62 21.56
N ASN A 397 -14.87 16.70 21.08
CA ASN A 397 -14.58 17.37 19.81
C ASN A 397 -14.07 18.78 20.10
N LEU A 398 -12.77 19.01 19.94
CA LEU A 398 -12.12 20.28 20.29
C LEU A 398 -11.18 20.76 19.19
N LYS A 399 -10.87 22.07 19.17
CA LYS A 399 -9.77 22.59 18.34
C LYS A 399 -8.44 22.01 18.81
N ASN A 400 -7.46 21.86 17.92
CA ASN A 400 -6.23 21.12 18.23
C ASN A 400 -5.51 21.58 19.50
N LYS A 401 -5.39 22.90 19.73
CA LYS A 401 -4.73 23.43 20.94
C LYS A 401 -5.42 22.96 22.22
N GLN A 402 -6.75 23.03 22.27
CA GLN A 402 -7.56 22.58 23.41
C GLN A 402 -7.53 21.05 23.52
N ALA A 403 -7.67 20.34 22.40
CA ALA A 403 -7.63 18.89 22.36
C ALA A 403 -6.28 18.34 22.86
N CYS A 404 -5.15 18.95 22.50
CA CYS A 404 -3.83 18.52 22.98
C CYS A 404 -3.67 18.73 24.50
N ALA A 405 -4.18 19.85 25.02
CA ALA A 405 -4.18 20.11 26.46
C ALA A 405 -5.06 19.09 27.21
N GLU A 406 -6.27 18.84 26.70
CA GLU A 406 -7.21 17.88 27.29
C GLU A 406 -6.67 16.45 27.21
N TYR A 407 -6.03 16.06 26.11
CA TYR A 407 -5.36 14.76 25.99
C TYR A 407 -4.30 14.57 27.08
N ASN A 408 -3.42 15.56 27.25
CA ASN A 408 -2.35 15.50 28.23
C ASN A 408 -2.92 15.39 29.65
N LYS A 409 -3.98 16.14 29.97
CA LYS A 409 -4.70 16.07 31.23
C LYS A 409 -5.31 14.68 31.46
N LEU A 410 -6.10 14.19 30.51
CA LEU A 410 -6.73 12.86 30.61
C LEU A 410 -5.70 11.73 30.75
N LYS A 411 -4.56 11.82 30.07
CA LYS A 411 -3.46 10.86 30.24
C LYS A 411 -2.80 10.96 31.61
N ALA A 412 -2.64 12.16 32.17
CA ALA A 412 -2.14 12.36 33.53
C ALA A 412 -3.10 11.78 34.59
N GLU A 413 -4.40 11.81 34.31
CA GLU A 413 -5.45 11.15 35.12
C GLU A 413 -5.55 9.63 34.90
N GLY A 414 -4.68 9.04 34.08
CA GLY A 414 -4.67 7.60 33.81
C GLY A 414 -5.82 7.10 32.93
N LYS A 415 -6.50 7.98 32.20
CA LYS A 415 -7.65 7.59 31.35
C LYS A 415 -7.21 6.89 30.06
N ASN A 416 -8.09 6.01 29.56
CA ASN A 416 -7.94 5.35 28.26
C ASN A 416 -8.56 6.20 27.16
N VAL A 417 -7.71 6.97 26.48
CA VAL A 417 -8.14 7.90 25.44
C VAL A 417 -7.60 7.46 24.09
N VAL A 418 -8.48 7.31 23.10
CA VAL A 418 -8.10 7.36 21.69
C VAL A 418 -8.11 8.81 21.26
N PHE A 419 -7.01 9.31 20.67
CA PHE A 419 -6.93 10.68 20.20
C PHE A 419 -6.63 10.74 18.71
N ILE A 420 -7.48 11.40 17.94
CA ILE A 420 -7.27 11.66 16.51
C ILE A 420 -7.00 13.14 16.33
N ILE A 421 -5.93 13.50 15.63
CA ILE A 421 -5.55 14.90 15.38
C ILE A 421 -5.55 15.18 13.89
N HIS A 422 -6.41 16.12 13.48
CA HIS A 422 -6.40 16.71 12.15
C HIS A 422 -5.34 17.81 12.08
N ASN A 423 -4.19 17.55 11.45
CA ASN A 423 -2.99 18.36 11.63
C ASN A 423 -2.97 19.62 10.76
N THR A 424 -3.67 19.63 9.61
CA THR A 424 -3.82 20.79 8.72
C THR A 424 -5.23 20.86 8.17
N ASP A 425 -5.82 22.06 8.11
CA ASP A 425 -7.14 22.32 7.53
C ASP A 425 -7.14 22.46 6.00
#